data_AF-A0A7K3L566-F1
#
_entry.id   AF-A0A7K3L566-F1
#
_cell.length_a   1.000
_cell.length_b   1.000
_cell.length_c   1.000
_cell.angle_alpha   90.00
_cell.angle_beta   90.00
_cell.angle_gamma   90.00
#
_symmetry.space_group_name_H-M   'P 1'
#
loop_
_entity.id
_entity.type
_entity.pdbx_description
1 polymer ?
#
loop_
_entity_poly.entity_id
_entity_poly.type
_entity_poly.pdbx_seq_one_letter_code
_entity_poly.pdbx_strand_id
1 'polypeptide(L)'
;PEGPEPGEPAEPPAPDDGPAASSPPAEPAPVVPDDPAEGDVAIGKTAENTSRDDGATRVGDVVRYEVALRVDGPGTGWMDAVIRDEVPRGLEPLSGSIRLTLPGGAEVAVDDGAYDPATRVLAVAVGHLRGGQEARLSFYALVTADALGADVGNVAEALGTPPSAWDPDGEGPEPGAPFSPPGGWDAWEGGRDKVESAPAAYPPGATSEGGVLPGDGGAGDS
;
A
#
# COMPACT_ATOMS: atom_id res chain seq x y z
N PRO A 1 -66.77 -25.15 18.72
CA PRO A 1 -65.63 -24.25 19.06
C PRO A 1 -66.12 -22.82 18.86
N GLU A 2 -66.47 -22.16 19.97
CA GLU A 2 -66.95 -20.79 19.93
C GLU A 2 -65.77 -19.86 19.65
N GLY A 3 -65.90 -19.02 18.63
CA GLY A 3 -64.96 -17.96 18.35
C GLY A 3 -65.11 -16.83 19.38
N PRO A 4 -64.06 -16.04 19.64
CA PRO A 4 -64.12 -14.99 20.65
C PRO A 4 -65.19 -13.95 20.29
N GLU A 5 -65.99 -13.54 21.29
CA GLU A 5 -67.02 -12.52 21.15
C GLU A 5 -66.39 -11.17 20.72
N PRO A 6 -66.89 -10.54 19.64
CA PRO A 6 -66.41 -9.22 19.24
C PRO A 6 -66.87 -8.13 20.22
N GLY A 7 -65.92 -7.48 20.91
CA GLY A 7 -66.22 -6.22 21.60
C GLY A 7 -65.45 -5.90 22.89
N GLU A 8 -64.65 -6.81 23.44
CA GLU A 8 -63.87 -6.50 24.65
C GLU A 8 -62.55 -5.80 24.28
N PRO A 9 -62.26 -4.61 24.86
CA PRO A 9 -60.94 -3.99 24.75
C PRO A 9 -59.88 -4.95 25.32
N ALA A 10 -58.78 -5.12 24.59
CA ALA A 10 -57.64 -5.88 25.11
C ALA A 10 -57.19 -5.28 26.46
N GLU A 11 -56.93 -6.13 27.45
CA GLU A 11 -56.34 -5.72 28.72
C GLU A 11 -54.99 -5.04 28.45
N PRO A 12 -54.77 -3.81 28.95
CA PRO A 12 -53.47 -3.16 28.82
C PRO A 12 -52.42 -3.95 29.62
N PRO A 13 -51.19 -4.07 29.11
CA PRO A 13 -50.12 -4.81 29.79
C PRO A 13 -49.84 -4.22 31.19
N ALA A 14 -49.47 -5.09 32.14
CA ALA A 14 -49.17 -4.66 33.50
C ALA A 14 -47.89 -3.79 33.50
N PRO A 15 -47.73 -2.84 34.44
CA PRO A 15 -46.57 -1.95 34.47
C PRO A 15 -45.21 -2.65 34.67
N ASP A 16 -45.22 -3.92 35.12
CA ASP A 16 -44.03 -4.78 35.26
C ASP A 16 -43.84 -5.75 34.08
N ASP A 17 -44.74 -5.77 33.09
CA ASP A 17 -44.53 -6.53 31.87
C ASP A 17 -43.53 -5.76 30.99
N GLY A 18 -42.29 -6.26 30.96
CA GLY A 18 -41.28 -5.78 30.01
C GLY A 18 -41.81 -5.81 28.57
N PRO A 19 -41.27 -4.99 27.66
CA PRO A 19 -41.78 -4.89 26.30
C PRO A 19 -41.85 -6.28 25.65
N ALA A 20 -43.04 -6.65 25.17
CA ALA A 20 -43.33 -7.95 24.56
C ALA A 20 -42.48 -8.26 23.32
N ALA A 21 -41.79 -7.25 22.77
CA ALA A 21 -40.77 -7.41 21.77
C ALA A 21 -39.68 -6.36 22.00
N SER A 22 -38.44 -6.83 22.10
CA SER A 22 -37.24 -6.00 21.95
C SER A 22 -36.53 -6.45 20.68
N SER A 23 -36.43 -5.55 19.71
CA SER A 23 -35.48 -5.74 18.61
C SER A 23 -34.10 -5.32 19.11
N PRO A 24 -33.02 -6.06 18.79
CA PRO A 24 -31.67 -5.56 19.02
C PRO A 24 -31.49 -4.21 18.31
N PRO A 25 -30.62 -3.32 18.82
CA PRO A 25 -30.27 -2.09 18.12
C PRO A 25 -29.85 -2.41 16.68
N ALA A 26 -30.39 -1.70 15.70
CA ALA A 26 -29.90 -1.76 14.33
C ALA A 26 -28.59 -0.96 14.26
N GLU A 27 -27.51 -1.60 13.79
CA GLU A 27 -26.30 -0.88 13.44
C GLU A 27 -26.53 -0.13 12.12
N PRO A 28 -26.23 1.18 12.06
CA PRO A 28 -26.34 1.91 10.81
C PRO A 28 -25.38 1.32 9.77
N ALA A 29 -25.79 1.30 8.50
CA ALA A 29 -24.93 0.82 7.42
C ALA A 29 -23.61 1.62 7.38
N PRO A 30 -22.48 0.97 7.06
CA PRO A 30 -21.20 1.65 6.93
C PRO A 30 -21.26 2.72 5.86
N VAL A 31 -20.72 3.91 6.16
CA VAL A 31 -20.58 4.99 5.18
C VAL A 31 -19.40 4.66 4.28
N VAL A 32 -19.69 4.22 3.05
CA VAL A 32 -18.69 3.93 2.01
C VAL A 32 -18.39 5.22 1.24
N PRO A 33 -17.10 5.58 1.03
CA PRO A 33 -16.72 6.74 0.21
C PRO A 33 -17.16 6.61 -1.25
N ASP A 34 -17.11 7.71 -1.99
CA ASP A 34 -17.27 7.70 -3.44
C ASP A 34 -15.99 7.21 -4.15
N ASP A 35 -16.12 6.82 -5.41
CA ASP A 35 -14.97 6.49 -6.25
C ASP A 35 -14.12 7.73 -6.54
N PRO A 36 -12.77 7.61 -6.54
CA PRO A 36 -11.89 8.69 -6.95
C PRO A 36 -12.03 8.95 -8.45
N ALA A 37 -11.90 10.21 -8.88
CA ALA A 37 -11.88 10.51 -10.31
C ALA A 37 -10.54 10.06 -10.94
N GLU A 38 -10.50 9.99 -12.27
CA GLU A 38 -9.26 9.71 -12.99
C GLU A 38 -8.18 10.75 -12.62
N GLY A 39 -7.04 10.26 -12.12
CA GLY A 39 -5.92 11.10 -11.68
C GLY A 39 -5.98 11.58 -10.23
N ASP A 40 -7.05 11.29 -9.49
CA ASP A 40 -7.13 11.58 -8.04
C ASP A 40 -6.29 10.59 -7.21
N VAL A 41 -6.04 9.40 -7.74
CA VAL A 41 -5.07 8.46 -7.16
C VAL A 41 -3.73 8.65 -7.86
N ALA A 42 -2.67 8.89 -7.10
CA ALA A 42 -1.34 9.08 -7.66
C ALA A 42 -0.26 8.51 -6.77
N ILE A 43 0.78 7.98 -7.41
CA ILE A 43 1.97 7.45 -6.76
C ILE A 43 3.21 8.16 -7.30
N GLY A 44 4.11 8.54 -6.39
CA GLY A 44 5.41 9.12 -6.70
C GLY A 44 6.52 8.33 -6.04
N LYS A 45 7.72 8.33 -6.64
CA LYS A 45 8.87 7.63 -6.08
C LYS A 45 10.12 8.49 -6.21
N THR A 46 10.92 8.52 -5.16
CA THR A 46 12.19 9.25 -5.11
C THR A 46 13.31 8.35 -4.62
N ALA A 47 14.54 8.74 -4.94
CA ALA A 47 15.75 8.04 -4.54
C ALA A 47 16.79 9.06 -4.04
N GLU A 48 17.40 8.76 -2.90
CA GLU A 48 18.43 9.58 -2.26
C GLU A 48 19.63 8.71 -1.89
N ASN A 49 20.83 9.09 -2.31
CA ASN A 49 22.04 8.41 -1.84
C ASN A 49 22.35 8.88 -0.41
N THR A 50 22.37 7.93 0.54
CA THR A 50 22.60 8.22 1.97
C THR A 50 24.04 7.96 2.40
N SER A 51 24.86 7.39 1.51
CA SER A 51 26.28 7.14 1.75
C SER A 51 27.16 8.32 1.34
N ARG A 52 26.70 9.20 0.45
CA ARG A 52 27.45 10.35 -0.07
C ARG A 52 26.54 11.43 -0.66
N ASP A 53 27.07 12.64 -0.77
CA ASP A 53 26.37 13.85 -1.23
C ASP A 53 27.01 14.50 -2.48
N ASP A 54 27.92 13.79 -3.16
CA ASP A 54 28.63 14.28 -4.36
C ASP A 54 27.81 14.21 -5.65
N GLY A 55 26.54 13.81 -5.56
CA GLY A 55 25.63 13.66 -6.70
C GLY A 55 25.86 12.41 -7.55
N ALA A 56 26.78 11.52 -7.15
CA ALA A 56 27.04 10.26 -7.83
C ALA A 56 26.67 9.06 -6.95
N THR A 57 26.52 7.89 -7.59
CA THR A 57 26.25 6.62 -6.92
C THR A 57 27.33 5.61 -7.28
N ARG A 58 27.84 4.89 -6.29
CA ARG A 58 28.89 3.87 -6.42
C ARG A 58 28.43 2.53 -5.89
N VAL A 59 29.01 1.45 -6.41
CA VAL A 59 28.85 0.11 -5.82
C VAL A 59 29.27 0.16 -4.34
N GLY A 60 28.41 -0.38 -3.46
CA GLY A 60 28.57 -0.33 -2.02
C GLY A 60 27.81 0.80 -1.32
N ASP A 61 27.25 1.76 -2.07
CA ASP A 61 26.41 2.81 -1.49
C ASP A 61 25.06 2.30 -1.04
N VAL A 62 24.44 3.02 -0.10
CA VAL A 62 23.07 2.80 0.34
C VAL A 62 22.19 3.94 -0.14
N VAL A 63 21.16 3.59 -0.91
CA VAL A 63 20.15 4.50 -1.44
C VAL A 63 18.85 4.33 -0.67
N ARG A 64 18.27 5.42 -0.19
CA ARG A 64 16.93 5.45 0.39
C ARG A 64 15.91 5.68 -0.73
N TYR A 65 14.91 4.82 -0.80
CA TYR A 65 13.74 5.00 -1.63
C TYR A 65 12.57 5.47 -0.77
N GLU A 66 11.77 6.38 -1.32
CA GLU A 66 10.49 6.81 -0.73
C GLU A 66 9.42 6.77 -1.81
N VAL A 67 8.35 6.02 -1.56
CA VAL A 67 7.18 5.85 -2.43
C VAL A 67 5.99 6.51 -1.73
N ALA A 68 5.47 7.60 -2.29
CA ALA A 68 4.33 8.32 -1.77
C ALA A 68 3.08 7.97 -2.58
N LEU A 69 2.07 7.39 -1.92
CA LEU A 69 0.76 7.09 -2.50
C LEU A 69 -0.28 8.05 -1.91
N ARG A 70 -0.91 8.86 -2.75
CA ARG A 70 -1.94 9.84 -2.37
C ARG A 70 -3.28 9.52 -3.04
N VAL A 71 -4.35 9.83 -2.31
CA VAL A 71 -5.71 9.87 -2.83
C VAL A 71 -6.25 11.27 -2.58
N ASP A 72 -6.68 11.94 -3.64
CA ASP A 72 -7.31 13.25 -3.62
C ASP A 72 -8.82 13.15 -3.83
N GLY A 73 -9.51 14.30 -3.82
CA GLY A 73 -10.96 14.38 -3.96
C GLY A 73 -11.67 14.19 -2.61
N PRO A 74 -12.32 15.22 -2.04
CA PRO A 74 -13.00 15.07 -0.75
C PRO A 74 -14.16 14.07 -0.85
N GLY A 75 -14.27 13.17 0.13
CA GLY A 75 -15.33 12.16 0.17
C GLY A 75 -15.07 10.91 -0.66
N THR A 76 -13.94 10.84 -1.36
CA THR A 76 -13.52 9.64 -2.11
C THR A 76 -12.70 8.69 -1.25
N GLY A 77 -12.39 7.51 -1.78
CA GLY A 77 -11.36 6.66 -1.20
C GLY A 77 -10.84 5.61 -2.15
N TRP A 78 -9.76 4.95 -1.76
CA TRP A 78 -9.19 3.80 -2.45
C TRP A 78 -8.93 2.67 -1.47
N MET A 79 -9.58 1.52 -1.69
CA MET A 79 -9.67 0.44 -0.70
C MET A 79 -8.62 -0.63 -0.94
N ASP A 80 -8.21 -1.33 0.13
CA ASP A 80 -7.29 -2.46 0.08
C ASP A 80 -6.02 -2.15 -0.73
N ALA A 81 -5.49 -0.95 -0.56
CA ALA A 81 -4.35 -0.47 -1.31
C ALA A 81 -3.10 -1.28 -0.93
N VAL A 82 -2.33 -1.62 -1.95
CA VAL A 82 -1.06 -2.34 -1.84
C VAL A 82 -0.06 -1.57 -2.68
N ILE A 83 1.11 -1.30 -2.12
CA ILE A 83 2.26 -0.81 -2.89
C ILE A 83 3.11 -2.02 -3.28
N ARG A 84 3.45 -2.12 -4.56
CA ARG A 84 4.29 -3.13 -5.16
C ARG A 84 5.48 -2.46 -5.84
N ASP A 85 6.64 -3.08 -5.77
CA ASP A 85 7.89 -2.53 -6.28
C ASP A 85 8.76 -3.67 -6.81
N GLU A 86 8.97 -3.73 -8.13
CA GLU A 86 9.92 -4.65 -8.75
C GLU A 86 11.33 -4.06 -8.66
N VAL A 87 12.06 -4.41 -7.60
CA VAL A 87 13.36 -3.80 -7.33
C VAL A 87 14.38 -4.26 -8.38
N PRO A 88 14.92 -3.34 -9.22
CA PRO A 88 15.75 -3.70 -10.36
C PRO A 88 17.04 -4.37 -9.91
N ARG A 89 17.57 -5.28 -10.73
CA ARG A 89 18.91 -5.86 -10.49
C ARG A 89 19.94 -4.75 -10.33
N GLY A 90 20.89 -4.94 -9.44
CA GLY A 90 21.82 -3.87 -9.05
C GLY A 90 21.47 -3.20 -7.71
N LEU A 91 20.22 -3.31 -7.23
CA LEU A 91 19.80 -2.73 -5.94
C LEU A 91 19.28 -3.81 -4.98
N GLU A 92 19.81 -3.91 -3.79
CA GLU A 92 19.39 -4.94 -2.82
C GLU A 92 18.77 -4.30 -1.57
N PRO A 93 17.46 -4.45 -1.33
CA PRO A 93 16.82 -3.95 -0.11
C PRO A 93 17.53 -4.46 1.15
N LEU A 94 17.80 -3.56 2.09
CA LEU A 94 18.43 -3.87 3.36
C LEU A 94 17.40 -4.44 4.34
N SER A 95 17.74 -5.54 4.99
CA SER A 95 16.95 -6.14 6.07
C SER A 95 16.69 -5.13 7.20
N GLY A 96 15.46 -5.12 7.71
CA GLY A 96 14.95 -4.24 8.76
C GLY A 96 14.76 -2.77 8.33
N SER A 97 14.92 -2.47 7.04
CA SER A 97 14.87 -1.08 6.53
C SER A 97 13.49 -0.62 6.07
N ILE A 98 12.57 -1.55 5.83
CA ILE A 98 11.26 -1.26 5.24
C ILE A 98 10.34 -0.63 6.31
N ARG A 99 9.79 0.55 6.01
CA ARG A 99 8.83 1.25 6.87
C ARG A 99 7.66 1.79 6.06
N LEU A 100 6.46 1.69 6.62
CA LEU A 100 5.26 2.34 6.12
C LEU A 100 4.85 3.47 7.07
N THR A 101 4.79 4.69 6.56
CA THR A 101 4.14 5.82 7.23
C THR A 101 2.68 5.86 6.81
N LEU A 102 1.78 5.66 7.77
CA LEU A 102 0.33 5.70 7.57
C LEU A 102 -0.19 7.14 7.50
N PRO A 103 -1.42 7.35 6.98
CA PRO A 103 -2.11 8.63 7.11
C PRO A 103 -2.14 9.10 8.57
N GLY A 104 -1.70 10.34 8.81
CA GLY A 104 -1.54 10.88 10.17
C GLY A 104 -0.13 10.75 10.75
N GLY A 105 0.81 10.14 10.02
CA GLY A 105 2.24 10.16 10.34
C GLY A 105 2.74 9.05 11.26
N ALA A 106 1.89 8.09 11.61
CA ALA A 106 2.33 6.91 12.36
C ALA A 106 3.22 6.03 11.49
N GLU A 107 4.40 5.65 11.99
CA GLU A 107 5.32 4.75 11.29
C GLU A 107 5.15 3.32 11.79
N VAL A 108 5.08 2.39 10.84
CA VAL A 108 5.01 0.95 11.06
C VAL A 108 6.25 0.32 10.45
N ALA A 109 6.96 -0.50 11.24
CA ALA A 109 8.02 -1.34 10.71
C ALA A 109 7.39 -2.50 9.94
N VAL A 110 7.88 -2.73 8.72
CA VAL A 110 7.40 -3.81 7.86
C VAL A 110 8.39 -4.96 7.97
N ASP A 111 7.88 -6.19 8.07
CA ASP A 111 8.71 -7.39 8.11
C ASP A 111 9.44 -7.62 6.78
N ASP A 112 10.67 -8.14 6.84
CA ASP A 112 11.51 -8.36 5.66
C ASP A 112 10.91 -9.35 4.67
N GLY A 113 9.97 -10.20 5.10
CA GLY A 113 9.17 -11.05 4.22
C GLY A 113 8.32 -10.28 3.19
N ALA A 114 8.24 -8.96 3.29
CA ALA A 114 7.66 -8.10 2.25
C ALA A 114 8.49 -8.08 0.96
N TYR A 115 9.76 -8.46 1.01
CA TYR A 115 10.62 -8.57 -0.16
C TYR A 115 10.98 -10.02 -0.48
N ASP A 116 10.64 -10.46 -1.67
CA ASP A 116 11.07 -11.76 -2.20
C ASP A 116 12.31 -11.59 -3.11
N PRO A 117 13.49 -12.06 -2.71
CA PRO A 117 14.71 -11.92 -3.51
C PRO A 117 14.70 -12.77 -4.79
N ALA A 118 13.87 -13.82 -4.88
CA ALA A 118 13.80 -14.67 -6.07
C ALA A 118 13.03 -13.99 -7.20
N THR A 119 11.90 -13.36 -6.87
CA THR A 119 11.07 -12.60 -7.83
C THR A 119 11.44 -11.12 -7.90
N ARG A 120 12.21 -10.63 -6.93
CA ARG A 120 12.61 -9.22 -6.75
C ARG A 120 11.43 -8.29 -6.46
N VAL A 121 10.30 -8.85 -6.03
CA VAL A 121 9.10 -8.07 -5.71
C VAL A 121 9.12 -7.71 -4.23
N LEU A 122 9.06 -6.41 -3.95
CA LEU A 122 8.72 -5.85 -2.65
C LEU A 122 7.25 -5.46 -2.67
N ALA A 123 6.45 -5.95 -1.72
CA ALA A 123 5.03 -5.65 -1.64
C ALA A 123 4.55 -5.46 -0.21
N VAL A 124 3.85 -4.34 0.02
CA VAL A 124 3.39 -3.91 1.34
C VAL A 124 1.93 -3.47 1.27
N ALA A 125 1.13 -4.02 2.17
CA ALA A 125 -0.23 -3.61 2.39
C ALA A 125 -0.30 -2.20 2.99
N VAL A 126 -1.05 -1.30 2.36
CA VAL A 126 -1.35 0.05 2.88
C VAL A 126 -2.74 0.07 3.53
N GLY A 127 -3.66 -0.76 3.05
CA GLY A 127 -5.07 -0.77 3.48
C GLY A 127 -5.85 0.35 2.82
N HIS A 128 -6.80 0.96 3.52
CA HIS A 128 -7.66 1.98 2.91
C HIS A 128 -7.06 3.38 2.99
N LEU A 129 -7.15 4.11 1.88
CA LEU A 129 -6.89 5.55 1.82
C LEU A 129 -8.20 6.30 1.54
N ARG A 130 -8.36 7.47 2.13
CA ARG A 130 -9.47 8.40 1.90
C ARG A 130 -8.94 9.64 1.18
N GLY A 131 -9.85 10.37 0.52
CA GLY A 131 -9.55 11.65 -0.08
C GLY A 131 -8.82 12.61 0.87
N GLY A 132 -7.70 13.17 0.41
CA GLY A 132 -6.79 14.02 1.17
C GLY A 132 -5.77 13.26 2.03
N GLN A 133 -5.73 11.93 1.97
CA GLN A 133 -4.75 11.11 2.69
C GLN A 133 -3.60 10.67 1.79
N GLU A 134 -2.45 10.48 2.43
CA GLU A 134 -1.24 9.97 1.81
C GLU A 134 -0.59 8.94 2.74
N ALA A 135 -0.05 7.88 2.17
CA ALA A 135 0.84 6.94 2.84
C ALA A 135 2.22 6.97 2.16
N ARG A 136 3.28 6.70 2.93
CA ARG A 136 4.65 6.66 2.42
C ARG A 136 5.32 5.34 2.77
N LEU A 137 5.71 4.57 1.77
CA LEU A 137 6.59 3.42 1.94
C LEU A 137 8.04 3.90 1.76
N SER A 138 8.92 3.54 2.67
CA SER A 138 10.35 3.81 2.55
C SER A 138 11.17 2.56 2.84
N PHE A 139 12.30 2.42 2.14
CA PHE A 139 13.25 1.35 2.37
C PHE A 139 14.65 1.80 1.92
N TYR A 140 15.67 1.12 2.42
CA TYR A 140 17.05 1.36 2.00
C TYR A 140 17.50 0.20 1.12
N ALA A 141 18.28 0.48 0.07
CA ALA A 141 18.83 -0.51 -0.82
C ALA A 141 20.34 -0.33 -1.00
N LEU A 142 21.10 -1.42 -0.91
CA LEU A 142 22.51 -1.48 -1.23
C LEU A 142 22.71 -1.54 -2.74
N VAL A 143 23.60 -0.71 -3.26
CA VAL A 143 24.03 -0.74 -4.66
C VAL A 143 25.07 -1.85 -4.82
N THR A 144 24.76 -2.82 -5.67
CA THR A 144 25.59 -4.00 -5.93
C THR A 144 26.39 -3.86 -7.22
N ALA A 145 27.34 -4.76 -7.46
CA ALA A 145 28.16 -4.75 -8.68
C ALA A 145 27.34 -4.88 -9.97
N ASP A 146 26.17 -5.52 -9.91
CA ASP A 146 25.27 -5.68 -11.06
C ASP A 146 24.67 -4.36 -11.55
N ALA A 147 24.78 -3.27 -10.77
CA ALA A 147 24.35 -1.94 -11.17
C ALA A 147 25.29 -1.28 -12.20
N LEU A 148 26.53 -1.78 -12.36
CA LEU A 148 27.52 -1.18 -13.24
C LEU A 148 27.09 -1.26 -14.71
N GLY A 149 26.81 -0.09 -15.29
CA GLY A 149 26.35 0.03 -16.68
C GLY A 149 24.94 -0.51 -16.95
N ALA A 150 24.19 -0.85 -15.89
CA ALA A 150 22.82 -1.33 -16.00
C ALA A 150 21.81 -0.20 -15.75
N ASP A 151 20.60 -0.37 -16.29
CA ASP A 151 19.44 0.44 -15.90
C ASP A 151 18.97 0.00 -14.50
N VAL A 152 19.15 0.90 -13.52
CA VAL A 152 18.68 0.73 -12.14
C VAL A 152 17.50 1.64 -11.81
N GLY A 153 16.79 2.11 -12.82
CA GLY A 153 15.56 2.87 -12.68
C GLY A 153 14.52 2.05 -11.93
N ASN A 154 14.09 2.57 -10.78
CA ASN A 154 13.17 1.86 -9.92
C ASN A 154 11.75 2.42 -10.07
N VAL A 155 10.76 1.57 -10.29
CA VAL A 155 9.34 1.95 -10.48
C VAL A 155 8.51 1.25 -9.41
N ALA A 156 7.65 1.99 -8.71
CA ALA A 156 6.65 1.42 -7.83
C ALA A 156 5.28 1.50 -8.48
N GLU A 157 4.44 0.53 -8.15
CA GLU A 157 3.04 0.45 -8.54
C GLU A 157 2.21 0.48 -7.26
N ALA A 158 1.01 1.01 -7.35
CA ALA A 158 -0.01 0.76 -6.36
C ALA A 158 -1.25 0.17 -7.01
N LEU A 159 -1.87 -0.76 -6.28
CA LEU A 159 -3.13 -1.38 -6.65
C LEU A 159 -4.13 -1.17 -5.54
N GLY A 160 -5.38 -0.93 -5.90
CA GLY A 160 -6.47 -0.74 -4.95
C GLY A 160 -7.81 -0.92 -5.63
N THR A 161 -8.85 -1.05 -4.81
CA THR A 161 -10.21 -1.25 -5.28
C THR A 161 -11.00 0.05 -5.09
N PRO A 162 -11.68 0.56 -6.13
CA PRO A 162 -12.60 1.67 -5.96
C PRO A 162 -13.76 1.23 -5.04
N PRO A 163 -14.26 2.12 -4.15
CA PRO A 163 -15.35 1.80 -3.23
C PRO A 163 -16.58 1.12 -3.86
N SER A 164 -16.92 1.46 -5.11
CA SER A 164 -18.04 0.84 -5.83
C SER A 164 -17.86 -0.65 -6.17
N ALA A 165 -16.62 -1.14 -6.20
CA ALA A 165 -16.26 -2.53 -6.47
C ALA A 165 -15.71 -3.24 -5.21
N TRP A 166 -15.65 -2.56 -4.07
CA TRP A 166 -15.10 -3.07 -2.83
C TRP A 166 -16.16 -3.81 -2.01
N ASP A 167 -15.77 -4.94 -1.43
CA ASP A 167 -16.61 -5.73 -0.50
C ASP A 167 -16.32 -5.29 0.94
N PRO A 168 -17.24 -4.55 1.61
CA PRO A 168 -17.02 -4.07 2.97
C PRO A 168 -16.97 -5.17 4.03
N ASP A 169 -17.53 -6.35 3.73
CA ASP A 169 -17.51 -7.51 4.62
C ASP A 169 -16.31 -8.44 4.31
N GLY A 170 -15.53 -8.13 3.28
CA GLY A 170 -14.35 -8.87 2.86
C GLY A 170 -13.14 -8.63 3.79
N GLU A 171 -12.26 -9.62 3.86
CA GLU A 171 -10.98 -9.47 4.56
C GLU A 171 -10.03 -8.60 3.73
N GLY A 172 -9.70 -7.42 4.26
CA GLY A 172 -8.75 -6.50 3.65
C GLY A 172 -7.31 -6.77 4.11
N PRO A 173 -6.31 -6.29 3.37
CA PRO A 173 -4.91 -6.44 3.77
C PRO A 173 -4.58 -5.53 4.96
N GLU A 174 -3.90 -6.08 5.98
CA GLU A 174 -3.50 -5.34 7.19
C GLU A 174 -2.43 -4.28 6.86
N PRO A 175 -2.65 -2.99 7.17
CA PRO A 175 -1.66 -1.94 6.91
C PRO A 175 -0.29 -2.23 7.56
N GLY A 176 0.77 -2.19 6.76
CA GLY A 176 2.15 -2.44 7.19
C GLY A 176 2.56 -3.91 7.17
N ALA A 177 1.68 -4.83 6.79
CA ALA A 177 2.04 -6.23 6.61
C ALA A 177 2.71 -6.49 5.24
N PRO A 178 3.65 -7.45 5.15
CA PRO A 178 4.03 -8.07 3.89
C PRO A 178 2.80 -8.51 3.09
N PHE A 179 2.76 -8.21 1.80
CA PHE A 179 1.63 -8.59 0.97
C PHE A 179 2.03 -9.58 -0.12
N SER A 180 1.38 -10.75 -0.10
CA SER A 180 1.47 -11.74 -1.16
C SER A 180 0.05 -12.15 -1.54
N PRO A 181 -0.44 -11.80 -2.75
CA PRO A 181 -1.81 -12.05 -3.10
C PRO A 181 -2.11 -13.55 -3.19
N PRO A 182 -3.21 -14.02 -2.59
CA PRO A 182 -3.63 -15.41 -2.74
C PRO A 182 -3.98 -15.68 -4.21
N GLY A 183 -3.34 -16.69 -4.81
CA GLY A 183 -3.52 -17.00 -6.24
C GLY A 183 -2.59 -16.24 -7.19
N GLY A 184 -1.71 -15.38 -6.67
CA GLY A 184 -0.67 -14.68 -7.45
C GLY A 184 -1.11 -13.31 -7.98
N TRP A 185 -0.13 -12.55 -8.50
CA TRP A 185 -0.33 -11.17 -8.94
C TRP A 185 -1.30 -11.05 -10.11
N ASP A 186 -1.20 -11.89 -11.14
CA ASP A 186 -2.11 -11.86 -12.29
C ASP A 186 -3.60 -11.92 -11.89
N ALA A 187 -3.93 -12.72 -10.87
CA ALA A 187 -5.28 -12.85 -10.36
C ALA A 187 -5.69 -11.63 -9.51
N TRP A 188 -4.76 -11.08 -8.73
CA TRP A 188 -4.99 -9.91 -7.88
C TRP A 188 -5.19 -8.62 -8.66
N GLU A 189 -4.45 -8.44 -9.75
CA GLU A 189 -4.57 -7.27 -10.63
C GLU A 189 -5.92 -7.23 -11.36
N GLY A 190 -6.54 -8.39 -11.56
CA GLY A 190 -7.82 -8.52 -12.24
C GLY A 190 -8.96 -7.78 -11.53
N GLY A 191 -9.36 -6.63 -12.09
CA GLY A 191 -10.50 -5.85 -11.59
C GLY A 191 -10.14 -4.82 -10.52
N ARG A 192 -8.84 -4.57 -10.29
CA ARG A 192 -8.34 -3.47 -9.45
C ARG A 192 -7.83 -2.33 -10.31
N ASP A 193 -7.90 -1.12 -9.76
CA ASP A 193 -7.23 0.03 -10.36
C ASP A 193 -5.73 -0.05 -10.07
N LYS A 194 -4.93 0.40 -11.02
CA LYS A 194 -3.47 0.43 -10.93
C LYS A 194 -2.93 1.80 -11.30
N VAL A 195 -2.00 2.31 -10.49
CA VAL A 195 -1.21 3.50 -10.80
C VAL A 195 0.27 3.19 -10.65
N GLU A 196 1.11 3.81 -11.48
CA GLU A 196 2.55 3.56 -11.51
C GLU A 196 3.32 4.87 -11.31
N SER A 197 4.46 4.79 -10.63
CA SER A 197 5.31 5.96 -10.39
C SER A 197 6.04 6.30 -11.68
N ALA A 198 5.82 7.51 -12.20
CA ALA A 198 6.51 7.99 -13.39
C ALA A 198 7.06 9.42 -13.16
N PRO A 199 8.32 9.70 -13.60
CA PRO A 199 9.27 8.76 -14.20
C PRO A 199 9.84 7.76 -13.17
N ALA A 200 10.61 6.78 -13.64
CA ALA A 200 11.37 5.88 -12.77
C ALA A 200 12.33 6.66 -11.86
N ALA A 201 12.48 6.20 -10.62
CA ALA A 201 13.36 6.80 -9.63
C ALA A 201 14.76 6.21 -9.75
N TYR A 202 15.72 7.06 -10.12
CA TYR A 202 17.13 6.69 -10.23
C TYR A 202 17.93 7.19 -9.03
N PRO A 203 18.86 6.39 -8.50
CA PRO A 203 19.90 6.90 -7.63
C PRO A 203 20.63 8.10 -8.26
N PRO A 204 21.09 9.09 -7.48
CA PRO A 204 21.83 10.23 -8.00
C PRO A 204 22.99 9.82 -8.94
N GLY A 205 23.05 10.43 -10.12
CA GLY A 205 24.07 10.16 -11.13
C GLY A 205 23.80 8.94 -12.02
N ALA A 206 22.79 8.12 -11.72
CA ALA A 206 22.32 7.05 -12.60
C ALA A 206 21.19 7.52 -13.54
N THR A 207 21.07 6.84 -14.67
CA THR A 207 20.07 7.03 -15.72
C THR A 207 19.70 5.69 -16.35
N SER A 208 18.78 5.69 -17.32
CA SER A 208 18.44 4.49 -18.11
C SER A 208 19.64 3.93 -18.89
N GLU A 209 20.67 4.76 -19.15
CA GLU A 209 21.91 4.35 -19.82
C GLU A 209 23.00 3.89 -18.83
N GLY A 210 22.65 3.70 -17.56
CA GLY A 210 23.58 3.44 -16.45
C GLY A 210 24.08 4.73 -15.78
N GLY A 211 25.28 4.68 -15.21
CA GLY A 211 25.91 5.81 -14.51
C GLY A 211 26.38 5.48 -13.08
N VAL A 212 26.05 4.28 -12.57
CA VAL A 212 26.65 3.77 -11.34
C VAL A 212 28.14 3.53 -11.55
N LEU A 213 28.94 4.08 -10.65
CA LEU A 213 30.40 4.04 -10.66
C LEU A 213 30.93 2.83 -9.86
N PRO A 214 32.17 2.38 -10.12
CA PRO A 214 32.83 1.38 -9.27
C PRO A 214 32.94 1.85 -7.81
N GLY A 215 32.94 0.89 -6.88
CA GLY A 215 33.13 1.16 -5.46
C GLY A 215 34.52 1.72 -5.14
N ASP A 216 34.65 2.43 -4.02
CA ASP A 216 35.86 3.16 -3.65
C ASP A 216 37.08 2.25 -3.38
N GLY A 217 36.87 0.93 -3.23
CA GLY A 217 37.91 -0.09 -3.08
C GLY A 217 38.41 -0.71 -4.40
N GLY A 218 37.89 -0.29 -5.56
CA GLY A 218 38.20 -0.86 -6.87
C GLY A 218 39.52 -0.38 -7.49
N ALA A 219 40.63 -0.52 -6.77
CA ALA A 219 41.97 -0.49 -7.35
C ALA A 219 42.65 -1.84 -7.06
N GLY A 220 42.60 -2.74 -8.05
CA GLY A 220 43.44 -3.93 -8.12
C GLY A 220 42.82 -5.22 -7.60
N ASP A 221 42.40 -6.08 -8.52
CA ASP A 221 42.96 -7.42 -8.52
C ASP A 221 43.24 -7.85 -9.97
N SER A 222 44.54 -7.99 -10.24
CA SER A 222 45.24 -8.84 -11.22
C SER A 222 44.75 -8.94 -12.67
#